data_AF-A0A8D8NNQ0-F1
#
_entry.id   AF-A0A8D8NNQ0-F1
#
_cell.length_a   1.000
_cell.length_b   1.000
_cell.length_c   1.000
_cell.angle_alpha   90.00
_cell.angle_beta   90.00
_cell.angle_gamma   90.00
#
_symmetry.space_group_name_H-M   'P 1'
#
loop_
_entity.id
_entity.type
_entity.pdbx_description
1 polymer ?
#
loop_
_entity_poly.entity_id
_entity_poly.type
_entity_poly.pdbx_seq_one_letter_code
_entity_poly.pdbx_strand_id
1 'polypeptide(L)'
;MKLLLLAGCWASLVGLLVAFPEQGKWDFTLSTDGRYMPIPKSVYAGFRIYTQISCSPLDSQKPTVPLQISWMLLELKCWEEYVRNSGNPQYDEFFSTPNHSKVTSDPITESCTSGGHISLPELKLKEAVVVPDEKAPSPAKTRREVGQSEPHSIFTIPKDGLYIFILRIESKEDYQANVHVEMKGPNGFLSAVDWPLLPFYGAMCGVYVILGIIWLTVSFLQWRDLLRIQFWIGGVILLGMLEKAVFYGEYQSVNSTGIPVKGMVLFAEWVSC
;
A
#
# COMPACT_ATOMS: atom_id res chain seq x y z
N MET A 1 24.87 36.00 0.13
CA MET A 1 23.49 36.39 0.50
C MET A 1 22.51 36.43 -0.68
N LYS A 2 22.93 36.70 -1.92
CA LYS A 2 22.04 36.62 -3.11
C LYS A 2 21.70 35.20 -3.60
N LEU A 3 22.50 34.18 -3.24
CA LEU A 3 22.22 32.78 -3.60
C LEU A 3 21.14 32.12 -2.71
N LEU A 4 21.04 32.52 -1.44
CA LEU A 4 20.00 32.01 -0.53
C LEU A 4 18.59 32.50 -0.88
N LEU A 5 18.48 33.71 -1.45
CA LEU A 5 17.19 34.29 -1.85
C LEU A 5 16.64 33.65 -3.13
N LEU A 6 17.51 33.13 -4.02
CA LEU A 6 17.09 32.37 -5.20
C LEU A 6 16.62 30.95 -4.82
N ALA A 7 17.31 30.29 -3.88
CA ALA A 7 16.90 28.99 -3.36
C ALA A 7 15.55 29.05 -2.61
N GLY A 8 15.32 30.11 -1.82
CA GLY A 8 14.05 30.30 -1.10
C GLY A 8 12.86 30.63 -2.01
N CYS A 9 13.10 31.20 -3.20
CA CYS A 9 12.03 31.58 -4.14
C CYS A 9 11.62 30.41 -5.06
N TRP A 10 12.51 29.44 -5.30
CA TRP A 10 12.15 28.20 -6.01
C TRP A 10 11.39 27.20 -5.14
N ALA A 11 11.64 27.18 -3.83
CA ALA A 11 10.91 26.31 -2.89
C ALA A 11 9.41 26.65 -2.78
N SER A 12 9.00 27.90 -3.04
CA SER A 12 7.58 28.28 -3.04
C SER A 12 6.84 27.93 -4.34
N LEU A 13 7.54 27.55 -5.42
CA LEU A 13 6.91 27.17 -6.69
C LEU A 13 6.67 25.65 -6.80
N VAL A 14 7.30 24.85 -5.94
CA VAL A 14 7.05 23.42 -5.82
C VAL A 14 5.81 23.24 -4.94
N GLY A 15 4.63 23.33 -5.56
CA GLY A 15 3.45 22.72 -4.97
C GLY A 15 3.75 21.23 -4.81
N LEU A 16 4.01 20.80 -3.56
CA LEU A 16 4.22 19.41 -3.15
C LEU A 16 2.97 18.57 -3.50
N LEU A 17 2.84 18.17 -4.76
CA LEU A 17 2.10 16.98 -5.13
C LEU A 17 3.03 15.79 -4.90
N VAL A 18 3.26 15.45 -3.63
CA VAL A 18 4.03 14.26 -3.31
C VAL A 18 3.16 13.05 -3.61
N ALA A 19 3.37 12.46 -4.77
CA ALA A 19 2.89 11.13 -5.09
C ALA A 19 3.71 10.12 -4.27
N PHE A 20 3.33 9.94 -3.00
CA PHE A 20 3.84 8.84 -2.20
C PHE A 20 3.33 7.51 -2.78
N PRO A 21 4.15 6.44 -2.78
CA PRO A 21 3.66 5.15 -3.20
C PRO A 21 2.53 4.68 -2.29
N GLU A 22 1.65 3.87 -2.87
CA GLU A 22 0.49 3.37 -2.12
C GLU A 22 0.96 2.44 -0.99
N GLN A 23 0.54 2.74 0.24
CA GLN A 23 0.83 1.90 1.40
C GLN A 23 0.14 0.53 1.29
N GLY A 24 0.70 -0.48 1.95
CA GLY A 24 0.14 -1.84 2.02
C GLY A 24 -0.39 -2.25 3.38
N LYS A 25 -0.21 -1.39 4.39
CA LYS A 25 -0.75 -1.54 5.73
C LYS A 25 -1.41 -0.23 6.16
N TRP A 26 -2.53 -0.36 6.87
CA TRP A 26 -3.28 0.78 7.40
C TRP A 26 -3.63 0.50 8.85
N ASP A 27 -3.32 1.47 9.69
CA ASP A 27 -3.70 1.51 11.10
C ASP A 27 -4.62 2.71 11.30
N PHE A 28 -5.85 2.47 11.72
CA PHE A 28 -6.82 3.53 11.99
C PHE A 28 -7.76 3.16 13.13
N THR A 29 -8.37 4.17 13.71
CA THR A 29 -9.31 4.02 14.82
C THR A 29 -10.71 4.34 14.33
N LEU A 30 -11.63 3.40 14.51
CA LEU A 30 -13.06 3.59 14.27
C LEU A 30 -13.77 3.83 15.60
N SER A 31 -14.74 4.72 15.58
CA SER A 31 -15.59 5.06 16.73
C SER A 31 -17.04 5.25 16.27
N THR A 32 -17.95 5.55 17.18
CA THR A 32 -19.39 5.69 16.91
C THR A 32 -19.69 6.71 15.81
N ASP A 33 -18.94 7.82 15.76
CA ASP A 33 -19.10 8.88 14.74
C ASP A 33 -18.42 8.53 13.40
N GLY A 34 -17.35 7.74 13.43
CA GLY A 34 -16.56 7.32 12.27
C GLY A 34 -16.70 5.83 12.01
N ARG A 35 -17.89 5.43 11.52
CA ARG A 35 -18.27 4.01 11.38
C ARG A 35 -17.55 3.26 10.26
N TYR A 36 -16.90 3.97 9.34
CA TYR A 36 -16.20 3.38 8.21
C TYR A 36 -14.90 4.10 7.87
N MET A 37 -13.97 3.35 7.28
CA MET A 37 -12.76 3.90 6.65
C MET A 37 -12.60 3.27 5.25
N PRO A 38 -12.60 4.09 4.19
CA PRO A 38 -12.28 3.62 2.84
C PRO A 38 -10.78 3.40 2.69
N ILE A 39 -10.40 2.30 2.04
CA ILE A 39 -9.03 1.94 1.74
C ILE A 39 -8.92 1.73 0.24
N PRO A 40 -8.61 2.80 -0.51
CA PRO A 40 -8.34 2.69 -1.94
C PRO A 40 -6.98 2.01 -2.15
N LYS A 41 -6.93 0.99 -3.01
CA LYS A 41 -5.69 0.38 -3.46
C LYS A 41 -5.79 -0.26 -4.84
N SER A 42 -4.74 -0.10 -5.64
CA SER A 42 -4.55 -0.88 -6.87
C SER A 42 -3.92 -2.25 -6.59
N VAL A 43 -4.53 -3.33 -7.05
CA VAL A 43 -4.11 -4.71 -6.68
C VAL A 43 -4.06 -5.65 -7.89
N TYR A 44 -3.20 -6.67 -7.80
CA TYR A 44 -3.15 -7.79 -8.75
C TYR A 44 -4.04 -8.96 -8.28
N ALA A 45 -4.34 -9.86 -9.20
CA ALA A 45 -4.91 -11.16 -8.96
C ALA A 45 -4.02 -11.95 -7.98
N GLY A 46 -4.66 -12.57 -6.99
CA GLY A 46 -3.98 -13.29 -5.91
C GLY A 46 -3.57 -12.43 -4.71
N PHE A 47 -3.86 -11.12 -4.70
CA PHE A 47 -3.75 -10.33 -3.48
C PHE A 47 -4.70 -10.83 -2.40
N ARG A 48 -4.22 -10.82 -1.15
CA ARG A 48 -4.98 -11.23 0.02
C ARG A 48 -5.17 -10.05 0.96
N ILE A 49 -6.39 -9.92 1.46
CA ILE A 49 -6.76 -8.91 2.45
C ILE A 49 -6.77 -9.57 3.83
N TYR A 50 -6.03 -8.99 4.75
CA TYR A 50 -5.99 -9.36 6.16
C TYR A 50 -6.52 -8.19 6.97
N THR A 51 -7.34 -8.47 7.98
CA THR A 51 -7.78 -7.44 8.92
C THR A 51 -7.76 -7.97 10.33
N GLN A 52 -7.24 -7.18 11.25
CA GLN A 52 -7.26 -7.44 12.68
C GLN A 52 -7.96 -6.27 13.36
N ILE A 53 -9.03 -6.57 14.10
CA ILE A 53 -9.81 -5.56 14.80
C ILE A 53 -9.59 -5.76 16.29
N SER A 54 -9.11 -4.74 16.98
CA SER A 54 -8.87 -4.76 18.42
C SER A 54 -9.77 -3.71 19.04
N CYS A 55 -10.66 -4.12 19.95
CA CYS A 55 -11.68 -3.23 20.48
C CYS A 55 -11.49 -2.98 21.99
N SER A 56 -11.77 -1.74 22.39
CA SER A 56 -11.82 -1.32 23.80
C SER A 56 -13.13 -0.59 24.06
N PRO A 57 -13.94 -1.03 25.04
CA PRO A 57 -15.14 -0.30 25.44
C PRO A 57 -14.74 1.04 26.08
N LEU A 58 -15.46 2.11 25.73
CA LEU A 58 -15.17 3.47 26.24
C LEU A 58 -15.82 3.72 27.61
N ASP A 59 -16.90 3.01 27.91
CA ASP A 59 -17.61 3.06 29.19
C ASP A 59 -17.22 1.88 30.09
N SER A 60 -16.59 2.19 31.23
CA SER A 60 -16.19 1.21 32.26
C SER A 60 -17.37 0.47 32.90
N GLN A 61 -18.62 0.97 32.76
CA GLN A 61 -19.81 0.32 33.32
C GLN A 61 -20.37 -0.81 32.45
N LYS A 62 -20.01 -0.87 31.16
CA LYS A 62 -20.46 -1.92 30.24
C LYS A 62 -19.26 -2.68 29.68
N PRO A 63 -18.89 -3.81 30.31
CA PRO A 63 -17.68 -4.55 29.95
C PRO A 63 -17.78 -5.29 28.61
N THR A 64 -18.95 -5.28 27.95
CA THR A 64 -19.17 -6.02 26.71
C THR A 64 -20.12 -5.26 25.80
N VAL A 65 -19.60 -4.83 24.64
CA VAL A 65 -20.36 -4.10 23.63
C VAL A 65 -20.55 -5.00 22.41
N PRO A 66 -21.80 -5.27 21.97
CA PRO A 66 -22.03 -6.03 20.74
C PRO A 66 -21.72 -5.17 19.52
N LEU A 67 -20.78 -5.63 18.69
CA LEU A 67 -20.38 -5.01 17.43
C LEU A 67 -20.96 -5.78 16.25
N GLN A 68 -21.49 -5.07 15.27
CA GLN A 68 -21.86 -5.59 13.97
C GLN A 68 -20.82 -5.14 12.94
N ILE A 69 -20.01 -6.08 12.48
CA ILE A 69 -18.91 -5.83 11.55
C ILE A 69 -19.32 -6.33 10.17
N SER A 70 -19.20 -5.46 9.17
CA SER A 70 -19.41 -5.80 7.76
C SER A 70 -18.34 -5.14 6.92
N TRP A 71 -17.97 -5.76 5.81
CA TRP A 71 -17.04 -5.16 4.87
C TRP A 71 -17.58 -5.26 3.45
N MET A 72 -17.12 -4.34 2.61
CA MET A 72 -17.36 -4.39 1.18
C MET A 72 -16.07 -4.14 0.42
N LEU A 73 -15.96 -4.78 -0.73
CA LEU A 73 -14.91 -4.57 -1.69
C LEU A 73 -15.57 -4.10 -2.98
N LEU A 74 -15.24 -2.88 -3.41
CA LEU A 74 -15.76 -2.25 -4.61
C LEU A 74 -14.68 -2.28 -5.69
N GLU A 75 -14.96 -2.95 -6.80
CA GLU A 75 -14.14 -2.90 -8.02
C GLU A 75 -14.54 -1.68 -8.85
N LEU A 76 -13.56 -0.88 -9.26
CA LEU A 76 -13.74 0.28 -10.13
C LEU A 76 -12.97 0.09 -11.43
N LYS A 77 -13.65 0.33 -12.55
CA LYS A 77 -13.05 0.22 -13.89
C LYS A 77 -12.34 1.49 -14.33
N CYS A 78 -12.71 2.64 -13.76
CA CYS A 78 -12.26 3.97 -14.20
C CYS A 78 -11.42 4.66 -13.11
N TRP A 79 -10.28 5.23 -13.51
CA TRP A 79 -9.39 5.97 -12.60
C TRP A 79 -10.03 7.23 -12.01
N GLU A 80 -10.79 7.98 -12.81
CA GLU A 80 -11.48 9.19 -12.33
C GLU A 80 -12.47 8.87 -11.20
N GLU A 81 -13.21 7.76 -11.32
CA GLU A 81 -14.12 7.31 -10.28
C GLU A 81 -13.39 6.79 -9.06
N TYR A 82 -12.24 6.12 -9.24
CA TYR A 82 -11.37 5.71 -8.15
C TYR A 82 -10.91 6.90 -7.32
N VAL A 83 -10.38 7.95 -7.97
CA VAL A 83 -9.95 9.17 -7.26
C VAL A 83 -11.13 9.88 -6.61
N ARG A 84 -12.23 10.08 -7.34
CA ARG A 84 -13.43 10.76 -6.81
C ARG A 84 -14.02 10.01 -5.61
N ASN A 85 -14.14 8.69 -5.71
CA ASN A 85 -14.75 7.89 -4.66
C ASN A 85 -13.81 7.72 -3.48
N SER A 86 -12.49 7.68 -3.67
CA SER A 86 -11.52 7.59 -2.56
C SER A 86 -11.59 8.79 -1.60
N GLY A 87 -11.94 9.97 -2.10
CA GLY A 87 -12.10 11.19 -1.32
C GLY A 87 -13.53 11.48 -0.86
N ASN A 88 -14.50 10.60 -1.15
CA ASN A 88 -15.90 10.84 -0.81
C ASN A 88 -16.12 10.67 0.71
N PRO A 89 -16.78 11.60 1.43
CA PRO A 89 -17.07 11.43 2.85
C PRO A 89 -18.26 10.50 3.15
N GLN A 90 -19.13 10.19 2.19
CA GLN A 90 -20.41 9.50 2.40
C GLN A 90 -20.47 8.13 1.70
N TYR A 91 -20.09 7.07 2.41
CA TYR A 91 -20.04 5.71 1.84
C TYR A 91 -21.30 4.85 2.07
N ASP A 92 -22.26 5.32 2.88
CA ASP A 92 -23.50 4.59 3.18
C ASP A 92 -24.31 4.23 1.91
N GLU A 93 -24.25 5.08 0.89
CA GLU A 93 -24.92 4.87 -0.39
C GLU A 93 -24.32 3.69 -1.17
N PHE A 94 -23.00 3.47 -1.06
CA PHE A 94 -22.33 2.32 -1.67
C PHE A 94 -22.72 1.00 -0.99
N PHE A 95 -23.05 1.01 0.30
CA PHE A 95 -23.58 -0.17 0.98
C PHE A 95 -25.00 -0.53 0.53
N SER A 96 -25.80 0.47 0.16
CA SER A 96 -27.23 0.32 -0.14
C SER A 96 -27.52 0.01 -1.62
N THR A 97 -26.62 0.40 -2.53
CA THR A 97 -26.81 0.19 -3.96
C THR A 97 -26.34 -1.22 -4.39
N PRO A 98 -27.21 -2.04 -5.00
CA PRO A 98 -26.80 -3.31 -5.58
C PRO A 98 -26.05 -3.04 -6.89
N ASN A 99 -24.80 -3.49 -6.98
CA ASN A 99 -23.99 -3.32 -8.19
C ASN A 99 -23.15 -4.57 -8.44
N HIS A 100 -22.99 -4.96 -9.71
CA HIS A 100 -22.27 -6.18 -10.10
C HIS A 100 -20.76 -6.13 -9.83
N SER A 101 -20.21 -4.96 -9.53
CA SER A 101 -18.80 -4.74 -9.21
C SER A 101 -18.49 -4.74 -7.70
N LYS A 102 -19.44 -5.16 -6.86
CA LYS A 102 -19.32 -5.11 -5.39
C LYS A 102 -19.41 -6.50 -4.78
N VAL A 103 -18.44 -6.82 -3.92
CA VAL A 103 -18.49 -7.98 -3.02
C VAL A 103 -18.77 -7.46 -1.62
N THR A 104 -19.77 -8.01 -0.93
CA THR A 104 -20.14 -7.61 0.44
C THR A 104 -20.11 -8.84 1.33
N SER A 105 -19.61 -8.69 2.55
CA SER A 105 -19.73 -9.73 3.57
C SER A 105 -21.10 -9.70 4.24
N ASP A 106 -21.57 -10.85 4.68
CA ASP A 106 -22.65 -10.89 5.65
C ASP A 106 -22.22 -10.18 6.95
N PRO A 107 -23.14 -9.48 7.64
CA PRO A 107 -22.83 -8.82 8.89
C PRO A 107 -22.54 -9.86 9.98
N ILE A 108 -21.39 -9.72 10.63
CA ILE A 108 -20.94 -10.61 11.71
C ILE A 108 -21.14 -9.87 13.02
N THR A 109 -21.78 -10.53 13.98
CA THR A 109 -21.96 -9.99 15.33
C THR A 109 -20.89 -10.58 16.26
N GLU A 110 -20.00 -9.73 16.76
CA GLU A 110 -18.95 -10.10 17.71
C GLU A 110 -19.06 -9.25 18.97
N SER A 111 -18.63 -9.80 20.11
CA SER A 111 -18.64 -9.07 21.38
C SER A 111 -17.27 -8.44 21.67
N CYS A 112 -17.23 -7.12 21.79
CA CYS A 112 -16.04 -6.39 22.18
C CYS A 112 -15.77 -6.59 23.68
N THR A 113 -14.62 -7.18 24.00
CA THR A 113 -14.07 -7.28 25.36
C THR A 113 -12.70 -6.61 25.39
N SER A 114 -12.36 -5.97 26.52
CA SER A 114 -11.13 -5.19 26.67
C SER A 114 -9.89 -6.02 26.32
N GLY A 115 -9.21 -5.68 25.22
CA GLY A 115 -7.99 -6.36 24.77
C GLY A 115 -8.19 -7.61 23.88
N GLY A 116 -9.43 -7.88 23.43
CA GLY A 116 -9.70 -8.95 22.47
C GLY A 116 -9.34 -8.57 21.03
N HIS A 117 -8.71 -9.49 20.29
CA HIS A 117 -8.51 -9.39 18.84
C HIS A 117 -9.58 -10.20 18.10
N ILE A 118 -10.35 -9.53 17.25
CA ILE A 118 -11.36 -10.13 16.38
C ILE A 118 -10.73 -10.33 14.99
N SER A 119 -10.72 -11.57 14.52
CA SER A 119 -10.32 -11.93 13.16
C SER A 119 -11.57 -12.28 12.36
N LEU A 120 -11.76 -11.62 11.21
CA LEU A 120 -12.91 -11.88 10.36
C LEU A 120 -12.77 -13.23 9.62
N PRO A 121 -13.86 -13.98 9.43
CA PRO A 121 -13.86 -15.24 8.69
C PRO A 121 -13.60 -15.01 7.19
N GLU A 122 -12.99 -16.02 6.55
CA GLU A 122 -12.70 -15.99 5.12
C GLU A 122 -13.98 -16.12 4.28
N LEU A 123 -14.23 -15.13 3.41
CA LEU A 123 -15.28 -15.19 2.40
C LEU A 123 -14.72 -15.79 1.11
N LYS A 124 -14.99 -17.08 0.88
CA LYS A 124 -14.67 -17.71 -0.40
C LYS A 124 -15.78 -17.40 -1.39
N LEU A 125 -15.48 -16.61 -2.43
CA LEU A 125 -16.40 -16.44 -3.55
C LEU A 125 -16.65 -17.84 -4.15
N LYS A 126 -17.92 -18.27 -4.26
CA LYS A 126 -18.26 -19.44 -5.06
C LYS A 126 -17.84 -19.11 -6.50
N GLU A 127 -16.82 -19.80 -6.98
CA GLU A 127 -16.26 -19.62 -8.32
C GLU A 127 -17.38 -19.62 -9.37
N ALA A 128 -17.44 -18.53 -10.13
CA ALA A 128 -18.20 -18.49 -11.36
C ALA A 128 -17.57 -19.52 -12.32
N VAL A 129 -18.28 -20.64 -12.53
CA VAL A 129 -18.23 -21.56 -13.68
C VAL A 129 -16.85 -21.72 -14.32
N VAL A 130 -16.07 -22.68 -13.80
CA VAL A 130 -14.93 -23.27 -14.49
C VAL A 130 -15.45 -24.05 -15.71
N VAL A 131 -15.04 -23.66 -16.91
CA VAL A 131 -15.12 -24.50 -18.11
C VAL A 131 -13.98 -25.54 -18.00
N PRO A 132 -14.26 -26.84 -18.14
CA PRO A 132 -13.28 -27.89 -17.89
C PRO A 132 -12.41 -28.17 -19.11
N ASP A 133 -11.10 -28.37 -18.90
CA ASP A 133 -10.37 -29.41 -19.62
C ASP A 133 -9.17 -29.91 -18.79
N GLU A 134 -8.82 -31.16 -19.03
CA GLU A 134 -8.35 -32.17 -18.07
C GLU A 134 -6.91 -32.61 -18.37
N LYS A 135 -6.03 -32.69 -17.34
CA LYS A 135 -5.21 -33.89 -16.98
C LYS A 135 -4.10 -33.64 -15.95
N ALA A 136 -4.37 -34.12 -14.72
CA ALA A 136 -3.60 -34.99 -13.79
C ALA A 136 -2.09 -34.74 -13.47
N PRO A 137 -1.53 -35.26 -12.34
CA PRO A 137 -2.13 -35.99 -11.20
C PRO A 137 -1.76 -35.51 -9.75
N SER A 138 -2.72 -35.74 -8.84
CA SER A 138 -2.70 -36.01 -7.37
C SER A 138 -1.51 -35.61 -6.44
N PRO A 139 -1.78 -35.08 -5.22
CA PRO A 139 -0.76 -34.64 -4.27
C PRO A 139 -0.21 -35.78 -3.39
N ALA A 140 1.10 -35.81 -3.22
CA ALA A 140 1.78 -36.56 -2.18
C ALA A 140 1.71 -35.80 -0.85
N LYS A 141 1.34 -36.52 0.22
CA LYS A 141 1.28 -36.04 1.60
C LYS A 141 2.69 -35.67 2.10
N THR A 142 2.86 -34.47 2.64
CA THR A 142 3.93 -34.22 3.62
C THR A 142 3.36 -33.52 4.85
N ARG A 143 3.77 -34.08 5.98
CA ARG A 143 3.28 -33.91 7.33
C ARG A 143 4.10 -32.82 8.02
N ARG A 144 3.39 -31.83 8.54
CA ARG A 144 3.65 -30.93 9.68
C ARG A 144 5.00 -30.21 9.75
N GLU A 145 4.92 -28.88 9.80
CA GLU A 145 5.61 -28.05 10.80
C GLU A 145 4.55 -27.10 11.39
N VAL A 146 4.42 -27.12 12.72
CA VAL A 146 3.58 -26.22 13.51
C VAL A 146 4.46 -25.04 13.90
N GLY A 147 4.08 -23.81 13.57
CA GLY A 147 4.80 -22.64 14.05
C GLY A 147 4.54 -21.37 13.26
N GLN A 148 3.39 -20.75 13.50
CA GLN A 148 3.03 -19.32 13.40
C GLN A 148 1.55 -19.26 13.01
N SER A 149 0.71 -18.61 13.82
CA SER A 149 -0.66 -18.30 13.41
C SER A 149 -0.58 -17.26 12.28
N GLU A 150 -0.39 -17.74 11.05
CA GLU A 150 -0.54 -16.91 9.86
C GLU A 150 -1.92 -16.24 9.94
N PRO A 151 -2.01 -14.90 9.86
CA PRO A 151 -3.28 -14.21 9.89
C PRO A 151 -4.18 -14.80 8.80
N HIS A 152 -5.45 -15.08 9.13
CA HIS A 152 -6.38 -15.62 8.14
C HIS A 152 -6.73 -14.55 7.11
N SER A 153 -6.55 -14.85 5.82
CA SER A 153 -6.99 -13.95 4.76
C SER A 153 -8.51 -13.97 4.68
N ILE A 154 -9.12 -12.79 4.65
CA ILE A 154 -10.58 -12.64 4.62
C ILE A 154 -11.09 -12.76 3.20
N PHE A 155 -10.29 -12.31 2.24
CA PHE A 155 -10.65 -12.35 0.84
C PHE A 155 -9.40 -12.43 -0.05
N THR A 156 -9.50 -13.20 -1.13
CA THR A 156 -8.48 -13.24 -2.19
C THR A 156 -9.05 -12.58 -3.44
N ILE A 157 -8.32 -11.58 -3.94
CA ILE A 157 -8.72 -10.81 -5.12
C ILE A 157 -8.54 -11.68 -6.38
N PRO A 158 -9.59 -11.87 -7.19
CA PRO A 158 -9.53 -12.78 -8.33
C PRO A 158 -8.93 -12.15 -9.60
N LYS A 159 -8.95 -10.82 -9.72
CA LYS A 159 -8.59 -10.09 -10.95
C LYS A 159 -7.80 -8.82 -10.62
N ASP A 160 -6.97 -8.41 -11.56
CA ASP A 160 -6.23 -7.14 -11.49
C ASP A 160 -7.19 -5.96 -11.61
N GLY A 161 -7.03 -4.93 -10.79
CA GLY A 161 -7.89 -3.76 -10.86
C GLY A 161 -7.68 -2.73 -9.76
N LEU A 162 -8.52 -1.70 -9.80
CA LEU A 162 -8.62 -0.67 -8.77
C LEU A 162 -9.73 -1.08 -7.81
N TYR A 163 -9.39 -1.24 -6.54
CA TYR A 163 -10.34 -1.67 -5.54
C TYR A 163 -10.40 -0.67 -4.40
N ILE A 164 -11.59 -0.48 -3.85
CA ILE A 164 -11.80 0.24 -2.59
C ILE A 164 -12.35 -0.76 -1.59
N PHE A 165 -11.57 -1.03 -0.55
CA PHE A 165 -12.01 -1.83 0.59
C PHE A 165 -12.61 -0.91 1.65
N ILE A 166 -13.83 -1.20 2.09
CA ILE A 166 -14.53 -0.39 3.08
C ILE A 166 -14.96 -1.32 4.21
N LEU A 167 -14.42 -1.07 5.41
CA LEU A 167 -14.84 -1.73 6.63
C LEU A 167 -15.88 -0.87 7.34
N ARG A 168 -16.98 -1.48 7.78
CA ARG A 168 -18.05 -0.85 8.56
C ARG A 168 -18.22 -1.57 9.89
N ILE A 169 -18.19 -0.80 10.97
CA ILE A 169 -18.48 -1.30 12.32
C ILE A 169 -19.66 -0.51 12.88
N GLU A 170 -20.70 -1.22 13.31
CA GLU A 170 -21.87 -0.61 13.93
C GLU A 170 -22.08 -1.16 15.34
N SER A 171 -22.49 -0.26 16.24
CA SER A 171 -22.81 -0.57 17.63
C SER A 171 -23.90 0.37 18.11
N LYS A 172 -24.68 -0.07 19.09
CA LYS A 172 -25.64 0.78 19.80
C LYS A 172 -25.01 1.58 20.93
N GLU A 173 -23.79 1.22 21.34
CA GLU A 173 -23.08 1.79 22.47
C GLU A 173 -21.73 2.34 22.02
N ASP A 174 -21.16 3.27 22.79
CA ASP A 174 -19.90 3.91 22.46
C ASP A 174 -18.72 2.94 22.54
N TYR A 175 -17.95 2.92 21.46
CA TYR A 175 -16.81 2.04 21.31
C TYR A 175 -15.64 2.75 20.64
N GLN A 176 -14.46 2.21 20.86
CA GLN A 176 -13.25 2.56 20.13
C GLN A 176 -12.61 1.26 19.64
N ALA A 177 -12.49 1.11 18.32
CA ALA A 177 -11.89 -0.05 17.69
C ALA A 177 -10.64 0.37 16.89
N ASN A 178 -9.49 -0.19 17.26
CA ASN A 178 -8.27 -0.09 16.48
C ASN A 178 -8.30 -1.17 15.40
N VAL A 179 -8.28 -0.75 14.14
CA VAL A 179 -8.32 -1.65 13.00
C VAL A 179 -6.97 -1.59 12.30
N HIS A 180 -6.37 -2.77 12.14
CA HIS A 180 -5.21 -2.99 11.31
C HIS A 180 -5.64 -3.73 10.04
N VAL A 181 -5.42 -3.13 8.88
CA VAL A 181 -5.67 -3.76 7.58
C VAL A 181 -4.35 -3.94 6.86
N GLU A 182 -4.14 -5.11 6.28
CA GLU A 182 -3.00 -5.38 5.41
C GLU A 182 -3.50 -5.94 4.07
N MET A 183 -2.97 -5.43 2.96
CA MET A 183 -3.23 -5.96 1.62
C MET A 183 -1.91 -6.41 1.03
N LYS A 184 -1.73 -7.73 0.92
CA LYS A 184 -0.47 -8.35 0.51
C LYS A 184 -0.66 -9.21 -0.72
N GLY A 185 0.16 -8.97 -1.74
CA GLY A 185 0.26 -9.79 -2.94
C GLY A 185 1.24 -10.96 -2.79
N PRO A 186 1.27 -11.87 -3.77
CA PRO A 186 2.27 -12.96 -3.81
C PRO A 186 3.71 -12.43 -3.90
N ASN A 187 3.90 -11.25 -4.50
CA ASN A 187 5.21 -10.63 -4.74
C ASN A 187 5.57 -9.52 -3.72
N GLY A 188 4.77 -9.36 -2.66
CA GLY A 188 4.96 -8.34 -1.61
C GLY A 188 3.77 -7.37 -1.48
N PHE A 189 3.99 -6.23 -0.83
CA PHE A 189 2.94 -5.25 -0.50
C PHE A 189 2.73 -4.16 -1.56
N LEU A 190 3.56 -4.13 -2.59
CA LEU A 190 3.60 -3.07 -3.58
C LEU A 190 2.33 -3.07 -4.46
N SER A 191 1.81 -1.88 -4.74
CA SER A 191 0.59 -1.72 -5.53
C SER A 191 0.75 -2.13 -6.99
N ALA A 192 -0.38 -2.36 -7.66
CA ALA A 192 -0.35 -2.76 -9.07
C ALA A 192 0.32 -1.72 -9.97
N VAL A 193 0.05 -0.44 -9.69
CA VAL A 193 0.64 0.70 -10.43
C VAL A 193 2.13 0.84 -10.17
N ASP A 194 2.59 0.62 -8.93
CA ASP A 194 3.99 0.83 -8.52
C ASP A 194 4.92 -0.34 -8.87
N TRP A 195 4.37 -1.55 -9.03
CA TRP A 195 5.15 -2.76 -9.30
C TRP A 195 6.08 -2.67 -10.53
N PRO A 196 5.64 -2.19 -11.72
CA PRO A 196 6.53 -2.06 -12.87
C PRO A 196 7.59 -0.96 -12.71
N LEU A 197 7.42 -0.01 -11.78
CA LEU A 197 8.40 1.05 -11.54
C LEU A 197 9.63 0.51 -10.81
N LEU A 198 9.47 -0.49 -9.94
CA LEU A 198 10.57 -1.12 -9.19
C LEU A 198 11.70 -1.66 -10.11
N PRO A 199 11.46 -2.55 -11.10
CA PRO A 199 12.50 -3.02 -12.01
C PRO A 199 13.00 -1.91 -12.95
N PHE A 200 12.15 -0.94 -13.31
CA PHE A 200 12.55 0.20 -14.14
C PHE A 200 13.60 1.08 -13.44
N TYR A 201 13.36 1.47 -12.19
CA TYR A 201 14.32 2.24 -11.40
C TYR A 201 15.59 1.45 -11.11
N GLY A 202 15.48 0.13 -10.88
CA GLY A 202 16.64 -0.75 -10.73
C GLY A 202 17.52 -0.81 -11.98
N ALA A 203 16.92 -0.96 -13.16
CA ALA A 203 17.65 -0.98 -14.43
C ALA A 203 18.33 0.36 -14.73
N MET A 204 17.60 1.47 -14.54
CA MET A 204 18.16 2.81 -14.67
C MET A 204 19.34 3.01 -13.73
N CYS A 205 19.18 2.68 -12.43
CA CYS A 205 20.27 2.76 -11.45
C CYS A 205 21.52 2.00 -11.93
N GLY A 206 21.35 0.79 -12.48
CA GLY A 206 22.44 0.02 -13.07
C GLY A 206 23.17 0.74 -14.22
N VAL A 207 22.44 1.37 -15.13
CA VAL A 207 23.03 2.17 -16.23
C VAL A 207 23.82 3.37 -15.67
N TYR A 208 23.28 4.08 -14.68
CA TYR A 208 23.98 5.20 -14.04
C TYR A 208 25.25 4.78 -13.31
N VAL A 209 25.25 3.61 -12.67
CA VAL A 209 26.45 3.04 -12.04
C VAL A 209 27.54 2.76 -13.08
N ILE A 210 27.18 2.14 -14.22
CA ILE A 210 28.14 1.86 -15.30
C ILE A 210 28.71 3.16 -15.86
N LEU A 211 27.85 4.14 -16.15
CA LEU A 211 28.26 5.46 -16.62
C LEU A 211 29.17 6.16 -15.60
N GLY A 212 28.84 6.09 -14.32
CA GLY A 212 29.64 6.63 -13.23
C GLY A 212 31.02 5.98 -13.15
N ILE A 213 31.12 4.66 -13.26
CA ILE A 213 32.40 3.94 -13.24
C ILE A 213 33.26 4.31 -14.46
N ILE A 214 32.66 4.33 -15.66
CA ILE A 214 33.37 4.75 -16.89
C ILE A 214 33.87 6.19 -16.72
N TRP A 215 33.03 7.08 -16.23
CA TRP A 215 33.35 8.49 -15.99
C TRP A 215 34.48 8.67 -14.98
N LEU A 216 34.40 7.97 -13.84
CA LEU A 216 35.43 7.99 -12.79
C LEU A 216 36.76 7.43 -13.30
N THR A 217 36.72 6.37 -14.11
CA THR A 217 37.93 5.76 -14.71
C THR A 217 38.62 6.75 -15.64
N VAL A 218 37.88 7.38 -16.55
CA VAL A 218 38.43 8.39 -17.46
C VAL A 218 38.95 9.61 -16.68
N SER A 219 38.23 10.04 -15.65
CA SER A 219 38.62 11.16 -14.80
C SER A 219 39.91 10.88 -14.02
N PHE A 220 40.09 9.64 -13.54
CA PHE A 220 41.30 9.22 -12.84
C PHE A 220 42.51 9.14 -13.77
N LEU A 221 42.33 8.65 -15.00
CA LEU A 221 43.40 8.59 -16.01
C LEU A 221 43.85 9.98 -16.49
N GLN A 222 42.93 10.95 -16.59
CA GLN A 222 43.20 12.32 -17.04
C GLN A 222 43.30 13.33 -15.88
N TRP A 223 43.62 12.87 -14.66
CA TRP A 223 43.53 13.71 -13.45
C TRP A 223 44.38 15.00 -13.50
N ARG A 224 45.43 15.03 -14.33
CA ARG A 224 46.33 16.18 -14.48
C ARG A 224 45.77 17.32 -15.35
N ASP A 225 44.71 17.08 -16.12
CA ASP A 225 44.14 18.02 -17.09
C ASP A 225 42.61 18.24 -16.91
N LEU A 226 42.10 18.04 -15.69
CA LEU A 226 40.66 18.16 -15.42
C LEU A 226 40.19 19.62 -15.41
N LEU A 227 39.43 20.00 -16.44
CA LEU A 227 38.66 21.25 -16.47
C LEU A 227 37.57 21.21 -15.39
N ARG A 228 37.29 22.36 -14.76
CA ARG A 228 36.28 22.50 -13.69
C ARG A 228 34.90 21.93 -14.06
N ILE A 229 34.53 21.99 -15.35
CA ILE A 229 33.26 21.46 -15.87
C ILE A 229 33.13 19.94 -15.73
N GLN A 230 34.23 19.19 -15.82
CA GLN A 230 34.22 17.72 -15.73
C GLN A 230 33.81 17.25 -14.32
N PHE A 231 34.19 18.01 -13.28
CA PHE A 231 33.74 17.75 -11.92
C PHE A 231 32.24 18.00 -11.74
N TRP A 232 31.70 19.03 -12.37
CA TRP A 232 30.25 19.30 -12.32
C TRP A 232 29.46 18.19 -13.01
N ILE A 233 29.92 17.69 -14.17
CA ILE A 233 29.26 16.58 -14.88
C ILE A 233 29.29 15.30 -14.04
N GLY A 234 30.44 14.97 -13.44
CA GLY A 234 30.53 13.84 -12.51
C GLY A 234 29.61 13.99 -11.28
N GLY A 235 29.49 15.21 -10.76
CA GLY A 235 28.55 15.55 -9.69
C GLY A 235 27.09 15.32 -10.10
N VAL A 236 26.69 15.73 -11.31
CA VAL A 236 25.34 15.49 -11.84
C VAL A 236 25.06 14.00 -12.02
N ILE A 237 26.03 13.21 -12.51
CA ILE A 237 25.89 11.75 -12.64
C ILE A 237 25.70 11.09 -11.26
N LEU A 238 26.49 11.50 -10.27
CA LEU A 238 26.39 10.99 -8.90
C LEU A 238 25.06 11.37 -8.26
N LEU A 239 24.60 12.62 -8.46
CA LEU A 239 23.31 13.10 -7.96
C LEU A 239 22.15 12.30 -8.57
N GLY A 240 22.18 12.03 -9.88
CA GLY A 240 21.19 11.19 -10.55
C GLY A 240 21.22 9.73 -10.08
N MET A 241 22.41 9.16 -9.84
CA MET A 241 22.55 7.82 -9.25
C MET A 241 21.93 7.77 -7.85
N LEU A 242 22.19 8.77 -7.02
CA LEU A 242 21.64 8.86 -5.66
C LEU A 242 20.12 8.94 -5.68
N GLU A 243 19.53 9.79 -6.54
CA GLU A 243 18.08 9.94 -6.69
C GLU A 243 17.41 8.59 -7.04
N LYS A 244 17.90 7.88 -8.07
CA LYS A 244 17.31 6.59 -8.49
C LYS A 244 17.53 5.49 -7.46
N ALA A 245 18.65 5.49 -6.75
CA ALA A 245 18.90 4.56 -5.66
C ALA A 245 17.94 4.77 -4.48
N VAL A 246 17.63 6.02 -4.15
CA VAL A 246 16.67 6.36 -3.08
C VAL A 246 15.27 5.91 -3.46
N PHE A 247 14.79 6.20 -4.67
CA PHE A 247 13.49 5.70 -5.14
C PHE A 247 13.42 4.18 -5.15
N TYR A 248 14.43 3.50 -5.69
CA TYR A 248 14.48 2.04 -5.69
C TYR A 248 14.45 1.46 -4.26
N GLY A 249 15.24 2.04 -3.35
CA GLY A 249 15.27 1.63 -1.94
C GLY A 249 13.93 1.83 -1.24
N GLU A 250 13.23 2.91 -1.55
CA GLU A 250 11.90 3.22 -1.02
C GLU A 250 10.86 2.22 -1.51
N TYR A 251 10.76 1.97 -2.82
CA TYR A 251 9.85 0.96 -3.37
C TYR A 251 10.14 -0.45 -2.85
N GLN A 252 11.43 -0.81 -2.70
CA GLN A 252 11.81 -2.10 -2.13
C GLN A 252 11.47 -2.19 -0.63
N SER A 253 11.60 -1.09 0.10
CA SER A 253 11.20 -1.00 1.51
C SER A 253 9.68 -1.12 1.66
N VAL A 254 8.90 -0.42 0.82
CA VAL A 254 7.44 -0.54 0.79
C VAL A 254 7.02 -1.95 0.41
N ASN A 255 7.66 -2.57 -0.57
CA ASN A 255 7.32 -3.93 -0.99
C ASN A 255 7.54 -4.97 0.13
N SER A 256 8.49 -4.72 1.05
CA SER A 256 8.82 -5.63 2.16
C SER A 256 8.11 -5.32 3.47
N THR A 257 8.02 -4.05 3.84
CA THR A 257 7.44 -3.59 5.11
C THR A 257 5.96 -3.21 4.99
N GLY A 258 5.51 -2.83 3.80
CA GLY A 258 4.16 -2.36 3.51
C GLY A 258 3.87 -0.92 3.96
N ILE A 259 4.86 -0.17 4.45
CA ILE A 259 4.69 1.19 4.95
C ILE A 259 5.69 2.14 4.26
N PRO A 260 5.23 3.25 3.65
CA PRO A 260 6.11 4.21 3.00
C PRO A 260 6.89 5.04 4.03
N VAL A 261 8.19 5.18 3.79
CA VAL A 261 9.07 6.03 4.61
C VAL A 261 9.14 7.40 3.98
N LYS A 262 8.30 8.33 4.48
CA LYS A 262 8.19 9.70 3.95
C LYS A 262 9.55 10.41 3.82
N GLY A 263 10.49 10.13 4.74
CA GLY A 263 11.82 10.74 4.71
C GLY A 263 12.65 10.40 3.47
N MET A 264 12.51 9.20 2.90
CA MET A 264 13.24 8.82 1.68
C MET A 264 12.73 9.60 0.46
N VAL A 265 11.41 9.74 0.33
CA VAL A 265 10.79 10.50 -0.77
C VAL A 265 11.16 11.98 -0.71
N LEU A 266 11.12 12.59 0.48
CA LEU A 266 11.53 13.98 0.68
C LEU A 266 13.01 14.19 0.36
N PHE A 267 13.87 13.22 0.72
CA PHE A 267 15.28 13.29 0.37
C PHE A 267 15.50 13.18 -1.15
N ALA A 268 14.78 12.29 -1.83
CA ALA A 268 14.84 12.18 -3.29
C ALA A 268 14.37 13.46 -3.99
N GLU A 269 13.28 14.06 -3.51
CA GLU A 269 12.77 15.34 -4.01
C GLU A 269 13.80 16.45 -3.82
N TRP A 270 14.43 16.51 -2.64
CA TRP A 270 15.48 17.49 -2.36
C TRP A 270 16.72 17.30 -3.22
N VAL A 271 17.12 16.05 -3.50
CA VAL A 271 18.22 15.71 -4.41
C VAL A 271 17.89 16.07 -5.86
N SER A 272 16.60 16.07 -6.22
CA SER A 272 16.13 16.40 -7.56
C SER A 272 15.96 17.91 -7.83
N CYS A 273 16.01 18.75 -6.79
CA CYS A 273 15.85 20.21 -6.89
C CYS A 273 17.20 20.94 -6.97
#